data_AF-A0A256XJT2-F1
#
_entry.id   AF-A0A256XJT2-F1
#
_cell.length_a   1.000
_cell.length_b   1.000
_cell.length_c   1.000
_cell.angle_alpha   90.00
_cell.angle_beta   90.00
_cell.angle_gamma   90.00
#
_symmetry.space_group_name_H-M   'P 1'
#
loop_
_entity.id
_entity.type
_entity.pdbx_description
1 polymer ?
#
loop_
_entity_poly.entity_id
_entity_poly.type
_entity_poly.pdbx_seq_one_letter_code
_entity_poly.pdbx_strand_id
1 'polypeptide(L)'
;MKTARVLAKAIEKLGEYDLIICGEMTLDGLSAQVGPRLAELLGIPQITYVRKVTIEGNKVIAEKDLEEEYETVEAEMPVLLTVTREINEPRIPSLRDIMKASRKPINTWTASDLGISKEDVGTEGSAVQILKVTVPKVERKGIIVKAETIEEAAEELVKMILKEGVLRG
;
A
#
# COMPACT_ATOMS: atom_id res chain seq x y z
N MET A 1 1.59 14.49 5.77
CA MET A 1 3.03 14.14 5.87
C MET A 1 3.47 13.62 7.25
N LYS A 2 2.62 13.61 8.29
CA LYS A 2 3.02 13.26 9.67
C LYS A 2 3.53 11.84 9.87
N THR A 3 2.76 10.85 9.43
CA THR A 3 3.11 9.43 9.59
C THR A 3 4.48 9.15 8.97
N ALA A 4 4.70 9.61 7.73
CA ALA A 4 5.98 9.52 7.07
C ALA A 4 7.10 10.28 7.81
N ARG A 5 6.83 11.46 8.39
CA ARG A 5 7.81 12.20 9.21
C ARG A 5 8.24 11.45 10.46
N VAL A 6 7.31 10.83 11.18
CA VAL A 6 7.63 9.99 12.34
C VAL A 6 8.48 8.79 11.93
N LEU A 7 8.10 8.11 10.84
CA LEU A 7 8.87 6.99 10.30
C LEU A 7 10.26 7.42 9.83
N ALA A 8 10.40 8.57 9.17
CA ALA A 8 11.69 9.11 8.74
C ALA A 8 12.62 9.34 9.93
N LYS A 9 12.13 9.99 11.01
CA LYS A 9 12.91 10.18 12.25
C LYS A 9 13.27 8.89 12.95
N ALA A 10 12.37 7.89 12.92
CA ALA A 10 12.68 6.57 13.45
C ALA A 10 13.77 5.88 12.63
N ILE A 11 13.75 5.99 11.30
CA ILE A 11 14.78 5.42 10.41
C ILE A 11 16.11 6.15 10.59
N GLU A 12 16.13 7.47 10.63
CA GLU A 12 17.33 8.26 10.94
C GLU A 12 17.96 7.83 12.28
N LYS A 13 17.14 7.54 13.29
CA LYS A 13 17.59 7.05 14.60
C LYS A 13 18.13 5.62 14.55
N LEU A 14 17.60 4.76 13.68
CA LEU A 14 18.09 3.40 13.48
C LEU A 14 19.50 3.39 12.85
N GLY A 15 19.84 4.40 12.06
CA GLY A 15 21.15 4.58 11.46
C GLY A 15 21.17 4.21 9.98
N GLU A 16 22.21 3.51 9.54
CA GLU A 16 22.43 3.16 8.14
C GLU A 16 21.41 2.13 7.63
N TYR A 17 20.99 2.29 6.37
CA TYR A 17 20.08 1.40 5.67
C TYR A 17 20.41 1.39 4.17
N ASP A 18 20.22 0.24 3.54
CA ASP A 18 20.38 0.10 2.09
C ASP A 18 19.02 0.01 1.38
N LEU A 19 18.02 -0.54 2.06
CA LEU A 19 16.70 -0.82 1.47
C LEU A 19 15.59 -0.60 2.48
N ILE A 20 14.58 0.17 2.08
CA ILE A 20 13.33 0.34 2.84
C ILE A 20 12.19 -0.28 2.04
N ILE A 21 11.41 -1.15 2.66
CA ILE A 21 10.25 -1.79 2.03
C ILE A 21 8.97 -1.33 2.74
N CYS A 22 8.04 -0.79 1.96
CA CYS A 22 6.69 -0.45 2.37
C CYS A 22 5.67 -1.28 1.57
N GLY A 23 4.45 -1.47 2.09
CA GLY A 23 3.33 -1.87 1.22
C GLY A 23 2.90 -0.70 0.33
N GLU A 24 2.28 -1.00 -0.81
CA GLU A 24 1.72 0.02 -1.74
C GLU A 24 0.69 0.94 -1.06
N MET A 25 -0.20 0.35 -0.25
CA MET A 25 -1.25 1.06 0.46
C MET A 25 -1.70 0.28 1.69
N THR A 26 -2.37 0.97 2.60
CA THR A 26 -3.08 0.35 3.72
C THR A 26 -4.56 0.26 3.40
N LEU A 27 -5.23 -0.82 3.81
CA LEU A 27 -6.65 -1.04 3.50
C LEU A 27 -7.62 -0.13 4.26
N ASP A 28 -7.15 0.49 5.34
CA ASP A 28 -7.92 1.43 6.15
C ASP A 28 -7.91 2.85 5.57
N GLY A 29 -6.76 3.31 5.06
CA GLY A 29 -6.56 4.68 4.57
C GLY A 29 -6.52 4.84 3.06
N LEU A 30 -6.16 3.78 2.32
CA LEU A 30 -6.14 3.69 0.84
C LEU A 30 -5.41 4.84 0.11
N SER A 31 -4.55 5.58 0.81
CA SER A 31 -3.94 6.79 0.26
C SER A 31 -2.74 6.52 -0.65
N ALA A 32 -2.09 5.36 -0.50
CA ALA A 32 -0.81 5.03 -1.13
C ALA A 32 0.32 6.08 -0.94
N GLN A 33 0.19 6.98 0.04
CA GLN A 33 1.03 8.18 0.15
C GLN A 33 2.20 8.06 1.14
N VAL A 34 2.18 7.10 2.06
CA VAL A 34 3.15 7.05 3.16
C VAL A 34 4.56 6.70 2.66
N GLY A 35 4.69 5.65 1.85
CA GLY A 35 5.97 5.22 1.27
C GLY A 35 6.64 6.34 0.45
N PRO A 36 5.95 6.94 -0.54
CA PRO A 36 6.54 8.00 -1.36
C PRO A 36 6.93 9.25 -0.57
N ARG A 37 6.11 9.65 0.41
CA ARG A 37 6.46 10.76 1.30
C ARG A 37 7.66 10.44 2.19
N LEU A 38 7.83 9.18 2.58
CA LEU A 38 8.95 8.75 3.39
C LEU A 38 10.26 8.82 2.59
N ALA A 39 10.24 8.36 1.33
CA ALA A 39 11.40 8.46 0.43
C ALA A 39 11.82 9.93 0.21
N GLU A 40 10.84 10.81 -0.07
CA GLU A 40 11.07 12.25 -0.21
C GLU A 40 11.69 12.86 1.05
N LEU A 41 11.16 12.52 2.24
CA LEU A 41 11.68 13.05 3.51
C LEU A 41 13.10 12.57 3.83
N LEU A 42 13.46 11.37 3.38
CA LEU A 42 14.81 10.81 3.55
C LEU A 42 15.77 11.23 2.42
N GLY A 43 15.27 11.85 1.35
CA GLY A 43 16.06 12.28 0.20
C GLY A 43 16.61 11.12 -0.64
N ILE A 44 15.89 9.98 -0.70
CA ILE A 44 16.33 8.78 -1.42
C ILE A 44 15.42 8.46 -2.61
N PRO A 45 15.92 7.78 -3.65
CA PRO A 45 15.10 7.25 -4.74
C PRO A 45 14.00 6.32 -4.25
N GLN A 46 12.94 6.19 -5.05
CA GLN A 46 11.85 5.26 -4.80
C GLN A 46 11.41 4.51 -6.06
N ILE A 47 10.93 3.29 -5.87
CA ILE A 47 10.22 2.52 -6.90
C ILE A 47 8.89 2.05 -6.29
N THR A 48 7.77 2.54 -6.83
CA THR A 48 6.43 2.17 -6.34
C THR A 48 5.82 1.01 -7.13
N TYR A 49 4.76 0.38 -6.61
CA TYR A 49 4.05 -0.73 -7.25
C TYR A 49 4.96 -1.90 -7.70
N VAL A 50 5.95 -2.26 -6.88
CA VAL A 50 6.88 -3.34 -7.18
C VAL A 50 6.22 -4.70 -6.99
N ARG A 51 6.15 -5.49 -8.07
CA ARG A 51 5.64 -6.87 -8.06
C ARG A 51 6.73 -7.94 -8.10
N LYS A 52 7.96 -7.57 -8.47
CA LYS A 52 9.11 -8.46 -8.46
C LYS A 52 10.37 -7.64 -8.20
N VAL A 53 11.29 -8.18 -7.40
CA VAL A 53 12.56 -7.51 -7.10
C VAL A 53 13.71 -8.50 -7.12
N THR A 54 14.83 -8.09 -7.70
CA THR A 54 16.13 -8.78 -7.64
C THR A 54 17.19 -7.79 -7.16
N ILE A 55 18.15 -8.27 -6.37
CA ILE A 55 19.25 -7.47 -5.86
C ILE A 55 20.54 -8.00 -6.45
N GLU A 56 21.32 -7.12 -7.09
CA GLU A 56 22.61 -7.42 -7.71
C GLU A 56 23.68 -6.46 -7.18
N GLY A 57 24.45 -6.89 -6.18
CA GLY A 57 25.42 -6.02 -5.51
C GLY A 57 24.73 -4.84 -4.83
N ASN A 58 25.05 -3.61 -5.28
CA ASN A 58 24.44 -2.37 -4.78
C ASN A 58 23.20 -1.91 -5.57
N LYS A 59 22.76 -2.70 -6.57
CA LYS A 59 21.63 -2.36 -7.43
C LYS A 59 20.39 -3.14 -7.06
N VAL A 60 19.25 -2.45 -7.13
CA VAL A 60 17.91 -3.04 -7.12
C VAL A 60 17.37 -3.01 -8.54
N ILE A 61 16.94 -4.17 -9.03
CA ILE A 61 16.20 -4.31 -10.29
C ILE A 61 14.78 -4.72 -9.92
N ALA A 62 13.81 -3.87 -10.24
CA ALA A 62 12.42 -4.07 -9.87
C ALA A 62 11.52 -4.05 -11.11
N GLU A 63 10.52 -4.94 -11.11
CA GLU A 63 9.42 -4.91 -12.06
C GLU A 63 8.23 -4.21 -11.39
N LYS A 64 7.77 -3.13 -12.00
CA LYS A 64 6.70 -2.27 -11.55
C LYS A 64 5.42 -2.54 -12.35
N ASP A 65 4.30 -2.59 -11.65
CA ASP A 65 2.97 -2.67 -12.24
C ASP A 65 2.43 -1.29 -12.64
N LEU A 66 2.05 -1.14 -13.91
CA LEU A 66 1.40 0.04 -14.50
C LEU A 66 -0.02 -0.29 -15.01
N GLU A 67 -0.68 -1.28 -14.40
CA GLU A 67 -2.02 -1.81 -14.73
C GLU A 67 -2.08 -2.57 -16.06
N GLU A 68 -1.70 -1.94 -17.17
CA GLU A 68 -1.74 -2.55 -18.51
C GLU A 68 -0.42 -3.21 -18.92
N GLU A 69 0.69 -2.79 -18.29
CA GLU A 69 2.03 -3.27 -18.61
C GLU A 69 2.92 -3.32 -17.38
N TYR A 70 4.08 -3.98 -17.56
CA TYR A 70 5.12 -4.04 -16.55
C TYR A 70 6.36 -3.30 -17.02
N GLU A 71 6.88 -2.43 -16.15
CA GLU A 71 8.11 -1.68 -16.40
C GLU A 71 9.24 -2.25 -15.55
N THR A 72 10.37 -2.58 -16.16
CA THR A 72 11.59 -2.94 -15.41
C THR A 72 12.44 -1.70 -15.19
N VAL A 73 12.71 -1.37 -13.93
CA VAL A 73 13.53 -0.22 -13.53
C VAL A 73 14.69 -0.65 -12.63
N GLU A 74 15.78 0.11 -12.67
CA GLU A 74 16.93 -0.09 -11.78
C GLU A 74 17.23 1.17 -10.96
N ALA A 75 17.70 0.95 -9.73
CA ALA A 75 18.20 2.01 -8.85
C ALA A 75 19.37 1.50 -8.00
N GLU A 76 20.29 2.40 -7.64
CA GLU A 76 21.32 2.11 -6.64
C GLU A 76 20.78 2.30 -5.22
N MET A 77 21.26 1.51 -4.27
CA MET A 77 20.95 1.69 -2.84
C MET A 77 21.70 2.92 -2.28
N PRO A 78 21.09 3.69 -1.35
CA PRO A 78 19.84 3.40 -0.66
C PRO A 78 18.58 3.72 -1.48
N VAL A 79 17.56 2.85 -1.42
CA VAL A 79 16.29 3.01 -2.15
C VAL A 79 15.08 2.57 -1.32
N LEU A 80 13.93 3.20 -1.56
CA LEU A 80 12.63 2.77 -1.00
C LEU A 80 11.78 2.05 -2.05
N LEU A 81 11.25 0.89 -1.70
CA LEU A 81 10.28 0.16 -2.51
C LEU A 81 8.90 0.18 -1.87
N THR A 82 7.85 0.42 -2.65
CA THR A 82 6.50 0.03 -2.24
C THR A 82 6.07 -1.20 -3.02
N VAL A 83 5.73 -2.29 -2.33
CA VAL A 83 5.42 -3.58 -2.96
C VAL A 83 3.92 -3.83 -3.06
N THR A 84 3.50 -4.43 -4.18
CA THR A 84 2.12 -4.90 -4.39
C THR A 84 1.93 -6.25 -3.70
N ARG A 85 0.70 -6.74 -3.65
CA ARG A 85 0.39 -8.08 -3.11
C ARG A 85 0.99 -9.23 -3.93
N GLU A 86 1.37 -8.98 -5.17
CA GLU A 86 1.93 -9.99 -6.07
C GLU A 86 3.40 -10.31 -5.78
N ILE A 87 4.07 -9.50 -4.96
CA ILE A 87 5.51 -9.62 -4.69
C ILE A 87 5.92 -11.02 -4.20
N ASN A 88 5.09 -11.63 -3.36
CA ASN A 88 5.26 -12.99 -2.87
C ASN A 88 4.01 -13.49 -2.13
N GLU A 89 4.04 -14.77 -1.74
CA GLU A 89 3.16 -15.33 -0.72
C GLU A 89 3.90 -15.34 0.64
N PRO A 90 3.43 -14.60 1.66
CA PRO A 90 4.06 -14.62 2.98
C PRO A 90 4.02 -16.01 3.62
N ARG A 91 5.19 -16.49 4.05
CA ARG A 91 5.32 -17.79 4.74
C ARG A 91 4.51 -17.85 6.03
N ILE A 92 3.84 -18.98 6.28
CA ILE A 92 3.14 -19.22 7.54
C ILE A 92 4.17 -19.48 8.66
N PRO A 93 4.12 -18.76 9.80
CA PRO A 93 5.07 -18.95 10.89
C PRO A 93 4.83 -20.26 11.63
N SER A 94 5.91 -20.94 12.03
CA SER A 94 5.81 -22.12 12.91
C SER A 94 5.48 -21.71 14.35
N LEU A 95 4.92 -22.62 15.16
CA LEU A 95 4.69 -22.38 16.59
C LEU A 95 5.98 -21.97 17.31
N ARG A 96 7.12 -22.56 16.93
CA ARG A 96 8.43 -22.21 17.46
C ARG A 96 8.83 -20.77 17.13
N ASP A 97 8.54 -20.30 15.93
CA ASP A 97 8.84 -18.91 15.52
C ASP A 97 7.97 -17.91 16.28
N ILE A 98 6.69 -18.25 16.49
CA ILE A 98 5.77 -17.43 17.29
C ILE A 98 6.30 -17.30 18.74
N MET A 99 6.69 -18.41 19.37
CA MET A 99 7.25 -18.40 20.73
C MET A 99 8.58 -17.65 20.83
N LYS A 100 9.41 -17.69 19.78
CA LYS A 100 10.65 -16.91 19.73
C LYS A 100 10.35 -15.42 19.60
N ALA A 101 9.42 -15.05 18.73
CA ALA A 101 9.04 -13.67 18.49
C ALA A 101 8.47 -13.01 19.75
N SER A 102 7.60 -13.70 20.50
CA SER A 102 6.99 -13.16 21.72
C SER A 102 7.97 -12.86 22.86
N ARG A 103 9.18 -13.43 22.81
CA ARG A 103 10.24 -13.21 23.79
C ARG A 103 11.24 -12.13 23.39
N LYS A 104 11.17 -11.63 22.15
CA LYS A 104 12.09 -10.58 21.69
C LYS A 104 11.76 -9.27 22.41
N PRO A 105 12.78 -8.50 22.85
CA PRO A 105 12.54 -7.19 23.40
C PRO A 105 11.92 -6.28 22.34
N ILE A 106 10.88 -5.52 22.72
CA ILE A 106 10.25 -4.52 21.87
C ILE A 106 10.78 -3.16 22.29
N ASN A 107 11.57 -2.55 21.41
CA ASN A 107 12.03 -1.19 21.61
C ASN A 107 10.87 -0.23 21.38
N THR A 108 10.50 0.53 22.41
CA THR A 108 9.42 1.51 22.35
C THR A 108 10.02 2.90 22.39
N TRP A 109 9.70 3.73 21.40
CA TRP A 109 10.12 5.13 21.33
C TRP A 109 8.92 6.05 21.43
N THR A 110 9.07 7.10 22.22
CA THR A 110 8.16 8.23 22.29
C THR A 110 8.49 9.26 21.21
N ALA A 111 7.59 10.23 20.98
CA ALA A 111 7.88 11.35 20.08
C ALA A 111 9.15 12.12 20.52
N SER A 112 9.34 12.31 21.82
CA SER A 112 10.51 12.96 22.40
C SER A 112 11.81 12.19 22.09
N ASP A 113 11.76 10.86 22.12
CA ASP A 113 12.91 10.01 21.78
C ASP A 113 13.34 10.17 20.30
N LEU A 114 12.47 10.70 19.46
CA LEU A 114 12.70 10.97 18.02
C LEU A 114 12.92 12.46 17.73
N GLY A 115 12.96 13.32 18.76
CA GLY A 115 13.08 14.77 18.58
C GLY A 115 11.88 15.42 17.90
N ILE A 116 10.70 14.81 18.01
CA ILE A 116 9.46 15.27 17.37
C ILE A 116 8.61 16.03 18.39
N SER A 117 8.25 17.28 18.05
CA SER A 117 7.33 18.07 18.87
C SER A 117 5.88 17.66 18.64
N LYS A 118 4.98 17.98 19.57
CA LYS A 118 3.53 17.71 19.39
C LYS A 118 2.94 18.47 18.20
N GLU A 119 3.48 19.65 17.92
CA GLU A 119 3.07 20.52 16.82
C GLU A 119 3.40 19.89 15.46
N ASP A 120 4.44 19.06 15.37
CA ASP A 120 4.84 18.37 14.13
C ASP A 120 3.95 17.16 13.79
N VAL A 121 3.16 16.65 14.75
CA VAL A 121 2.40 15.39 14.63
C VAL A 121 0.96 15.52 15.14
N GLY A 122 0.25 14.40 15.33
CA GLY A 122 -1.11 14.37 15.91
C GLY A 122 -2.19 15.01 15.02
N THR A 123 -3.10 15.79 15.62
CA THR A 123 -4.10 16.59 14.89
C THR A 123 -3.53 17.95 14.50
N GLU A 124 -2.79 18.60 15.41
CA GLU A 124 -2.34 20.00 15.31
C GLU A 124 -1.49 20.30 14.07
N GLY A 125 -0.43 19.53 13.78
CA GLY A 125 0.36 19.75 12.56
C GLY A 125 -0.26 19.31 11.22
N SER A 126 -1.58 19.04 11.16
CA SER A 126 -2.18 18.25 10.06
C SER A 126 -2.68 19.19 9.00
N ALA A 127 -2.07 19.13 7.82
CA ALA A 127 -2.56 19.85 6.65
C ALA A 127 -3.94 19.33 6.17
N VAL A 128 -4.36 18.15 6.61
CA VAL A 128 -5.65 17.53 6.23
C VAL A 128 -6.40 17.14 7.50
N GLN A 129 -7.69 17.48 7.53
CA GLN A 129 -8.61 17.11 8.60
C GLN A 129 -9.79 16.33 8.02
N ILE A 130 -10.09 15.17 8.62
CA ILE A 130 -11.30 14.42 8.30
C ILE A 130 -12.47 15.08 9.03
N LEU A 131 -13.37 15.71 8.28
CA LEU A 131 -14.54 16.40 8.85
C LEU A 131 -15.68 15.43 9.17
N LYS A 132 -15.90 14.44 8.30
CA LYS A 132 -17.00 13.49 8.42
C LYS A 132 -16.67 12.21 7.65
N VAL A 133 -17.02 11.07 8.22
CA VAL A 133 -17.02 9.77 7.54
C VAL A 133 -18.47 9.31 7.46
N THR A 134 -18.93 8.97 6.26
CA THR A 134 -20.29 8.46 6.03
C THR A 134 -20.23 7.19 5.22
N VAL A 135 -21.00 6.19 5.62
CA VAL A 135 -21.18 4.98 4.82
C VAL A 135 -22.18 5.28 3.69
N PRO A 136 -21.82 5.09 2.41
CA PRO A 136 -22.76 5.27 1.32
C PRO A 136 -23.87 4.22 1.44
N LYS A 137 -25.12 4.66 1.26
CA LYS A 137 -26.26 3.73 1.16
C LYS A 137 -26.21 3.10 -0.23
N VAL A 138 -25.80 1.83 -0.32
CA VAL A 138 -25.79 1.08 -1.58
C VAL A 138 -27.04 0.22 -1.65
N GLU A 139 -27.96 0.56 -2.55
CA GLU A 139 -29.14 -0.24 -2.85
C GLU A 139 -28.89 -1.08 -4.12
N ARG A 140 -28.90 -2.41 -3.98
CA ARG A 140 -28.81 -3.31 -5.13
C ARG A 140 -30.21 -3.54 -5.70
N LYS A 141 -30.36 -3.46 -7.02
CA LYS A 141 -31.64 -3.74 -7.72
C LYS A 141 -32.13 -5.18 -7.51
N GLY A 142 -31.22 -6.11 -7.16
CA GLY A 142 -31.58 -7.50 -6.83
C GLY A 142 -32.18 -8.29 -7.99
N ILE A 143 -31.94 -7.87 -9.23
CA ILE A 143 -32.49 -8.50 -10.42
C ILE A 143 -31.76 -9.83 -10.68
N ILE A 144 -32.53 -10.90 -10.79
CA ILE A 144 -32.07 -12.23 -11.20
C ILE A 144 -32.68 -12.50 -12.56
N VAL A 145 -31.84 -12.69 -13.59
CA VAL A 145 -32.30 -13.07 -14.94
C VAL A 145 -32.77 -14.52 -14.88
N LYS A 146 -34.01 -14.76 -15.30
CA LYS A 146 -34.60 -16.10 -15.42
C LYS A 146 -34.87 -16.38 -16.89
N ALA A 147 -34.26 -17.43 -17.43
CA ALA A 147 -34.52 -17.92 -18.77
C ALA A 147 -34.45 -19.46 -18.78
N GLU A 148 -35.01 -20.09 -19.81
CA GLU A 148 -35.01 -21.55 -19.95
C GLU A 148 -33.67 -22.06 -20.48
N THR A 149 -32.99 -21.24 -21.28
CA THR A 149 -31.66 -21.53 -21.85
C THR A 149 -30.61 -20.53 -21.37
N ILE A 150 -29.33 -20.92 -21.47
CA ILE A 150 -28.21 -20.06 -21.08
C ILE A 150 -28.07 -18.89 -22.06
N GLU A 151 -28.33 -19.15 -23.33
CA GLU A 151 -28.24 -18.19 -24.43
C GLU A 151 -29.22 -17.03 -24.23
N GLU A 152 -30.48 -17.33 -23.91
CA GLU A 152 -31.50 -16.33 -23.60
C GLU A 152 -31.17 -15.52 -22.34
N ALA A 153 -30.63 -16.17 -21.31
CA ALA A 153 -30.19 -15.48 -20.09
C ALA A 153 -29.05 -14.51 -20.38
N ALA A 154 -28.11 -14.88 -21.26
CA ALA A 154 -26.99 -14.04 -21.65
C ALA A 154 -27.45 -12.82 -22.48
N GLU A 155 -28.33 -13.01 -23.45
CA GLU A 155 -28.88 -11.92 -24.27
C GLU A 155 -29.65 -10.90 -23.42
N GLU A 156 -30.53 -11.37 -22.53
CA GLU A 156 -31.30 -10.48 -21.66
C GLU A 156 -30.40 -9.75 -20.66
N LEU A 157 -29.37 -10.41 -20.13
CA LEU A 157 -28.37 -9.77 -19.27
C LEU A 157 -27.62 -8.65 -19.99
N VAL A 158 -27.11 -8.91 -21.21
CA VAL A 158 -26.38 -7.91 -22.00
C VAL A 158 -27.27 -6.71 -22.30
N LYS A 159 -28.52 -6.96 -22.70
CA LYS A 159 -29.51 -5.90 -22.95
C LYS A 159 -29.79 -5.06 -21.71
N MET A 160 -29.92 -5.69 -20.53
CA MET A 160 -30.08 -4.98 -19.26
C MET A 160 -28.86 -4.11 -18.94
N ILE A 161 -27.65 -4.65 -19.07
CA ILE A 161 -26.39 -3.94 -18.76
C ILE A 161 -26.17 -2.75 -19.70
N LEU A 162 -26.46 -2.90 -21.00
CA LEU A 162 -26.39 -1.82 -21.99
C LEU A 162 -27.43 -0.73 -21.71
N LYS A 163 -28.66 -1.11 -21.37
CA LYS A 163 -29.73 -0.14 -21.01
C LYS A 163 -29.35 0.70 -19.78
N GLU A 164 -28.60 0.11 -18.85
CA GLU A 164 -28.12 0.78 -17.64
C GLU A 164 -26.81 1.58 -17.87
N GLY A 165 -26.23 1.52 -19.07
CA GLY A 165 -25.02 2.27 -19.43
C GLY A 165 -23.74 1.78 -18.74
N VAL A 166 -23.77 0.57 -18.19
CA VAL A 166 -22.61 -0.08 -17.54
C VAL A 166 -21.59 -0.52 -18.58
N LEU A 167 -22.07 -1.00 -19.73
CA LEU A 167 -21.26 -1.18 -20.93
C LEU A 167 -21.56 -0.03 -21.89
N ARG A 168 -20.52 0.60 -22.42
CA ARG A 168 -20.63 1.51 -23.57
C ARG A 168 -20.31 0.67 -24.81
N GLY A 169 -21.27 0.61 -25.73
CA GLY A 169 -21.09 -0.02 -27.04
C GLY A 169 -20.21 0.83 -27.95
#